data_AF-A0A7D4Y6E3-F1
#
_entry.id   AF-A0A7D4Y6E3-F1
#
_cell.length_a   1.000
_cell.length_b   1.000
_cell.length_c   1.000
_cell.angle_alpha   90.00
_cell.angle_beta   90.00
_cell.angle_gamma   90.00
#
_symmetry.space_group_name_H-M   'P 1'
#
loop_
_entity.id
_entity.type
_entity.pdbx_description
1 polymer ?
#
loop_
_entity_poly.entity_id
_entity_poly.type
_entity_poly.pdbx_seq_one_letter_code
_entity_poly.pdbx_strand_id
1 'polypeptide(L)'
;MTDPTDDGWPDKYSDPRDRPHPSVLRVTVESFGEMREDTLDTVSALSEGEEQPAVVSFPTVSELRKILTDRRLELLQTLMGTEGAAESITALAEDLNRDYRTVHDDVSLLADYGLLFVIEEGKAKRPYLPYERIHLDVELVGARNGEEQAPT
;
A
#
# COMPACT_ATOMS: atom_id res chain seq x y z
N MET A 1 25.36 14.95 14.76
CA MET A 1 25.41 13.93 13.71
C MET A 1 24.59 12.78 14.24
N THR A 2 23.35 12.61 13.76
CA THR A 2 22.51 11.45 14.08
C THR A 2 22.93 10.31 13.17
N ASP A 3 23.17 9.15 13.74
CA ASP A 3 23.51 7.96 12.98
C ASP A 3 22.21 7.46 12.30
N PRO A 4 22.22 7.08 11.02
CA PRO A 4 21.04 6.49 10.41
C PRO A 4 20.80 5.10 11.02
N THR A 5 19.54 4.78 11.35
CA THR A 5 19.15 3.41 11.70
C THR A 5 19.37 2.46 10.52
N ASP A 6 19.34 1.14 10.77
CA ASP A 6 19.58 0.07 9.79
C ASP A 6 18.66 0.15 8.54
N ASP A 7 17.57 0.93 8.63
CA ASP A 7 16.60 1.21 7.59
C ASP A 7 16.80 2.58 6.89
N GLY A 8 17.91 3.27 7.14
CA GLY A 8 18.31 4.51 6.46
C GLY A 8 17.64 5.78 6.97
N TRP A 9 16.82 5.71 8.02
CA TRP A 9 16.18 6.88 8.63
C TRP A 9 17.04 7.50 9.74
N PRO A 10 17.01 8.84 9.93
CA PRO A 10 17.59 9.47 11.12
C PRO A 10 17.01 8.90 12.42
N ASP A 11 17.80 8.83 13.51
CA ASP A 11 17.37 8.35 14.84
C ASP A 11 15.98 8.84 15.30
N LYS A 12 15.67 10.13 15.05
CA LYS A 12 14.37 10.75 15.41
C LYS A 12 13.15 10.18 14.65
N TYR A 13 13.40 9.37 13.63
CA TYR A 13 12.42 8.67 12.79
C TYR A 13 12.60 7.15 12.87
N SER A 14 13.32 6.68 13.90
CA SER A 14 13.47 5.25 14.16
C SER A 14 12.12 4.59 14.40
N ASP A 15 11.16 5.29 15.03
CA ASP A 15 9.77 4.84 15.12
C ASP A 15 9.02 5.18 13.82
N PRO A 16 8.43 4.19 13.12
CA PRO A 16 7.61 4.43 11.94
C PRO A 16 6.45 5.42 12.15
N ARG A 17 5.96 5.60 13.38
CA ARG A 17 4.90 6.58 13.71
C ARG A 17 5.38 8.03 13.62
N ASP A 18 6.66 8.25 13.87
CA ASP A 18 7.25 9.58 13.86
C ASP A 18 7.68 10.00 12.45
N ARG A 19 7.68 9.05 11.50
CA ARG A 19 7.99 9.33 10.09
C ARG A 19 6.86 10.12 9.46
N PRO A 20 7.17 11.23 8.75
CA PRO A 20 6.16 11.92 7.96
C PRO A 20 5.66 10.98 6.87
N HIS A 21 4.39 10.62 6.95
CA HIS A 21 3.70 9.82 5.94
C HIS A 21 2.60 10.67 5.31
N PRO A 22 2.43 10.59 3.99
CA PRO A 22 1.29 11.21 3.36
C PRO A 22 0.00 10.51 3.81
N SER A 23 -1.07 11.27 3.94
CA SER A 23 -2.39 10.76 4.34
C SER A 23 -3.00 9.76 3.35
N VAL A 24 -2.52 9.72 2.10
CA VAL A 24 -3.04 8.87 1.02
C VAL A 24 -1.99 7.86 0.53
N LEU A 25 -2.39 6.59 0.44
CA LEU A 25 -1.68 5.54 -0.28
C LEU A 25 -2.37 5.28 -1.62
N ARG A 26 -1.64 5.43 -2.73
CA ARG A 26 -2.06 5.03 -4.07
C ARG A 26 -1.45 3.67 -4.41
N VAL A 27 -2.31 2.70 -4.68
CA VAL A 27 -1.92 1.38 -5.16
C VAL A 27 -2.19 1.29 -6.65
N THR A 28 -1.16 1.04 -7.45
CA THR A 28 -1.26 1.01 -8.92
C THR A 28 -0.83 -0.33 -9.50
N VAL A 29 -1.17 -0.57 -10.77
CA VAL A 29 -0.63 -1.67 -11.56
C VAL A 29 0.20 -1.10 -12.72
N GLU A 30 1.42 -1.59 -12.90
CA GLU A 30 2.22 -1.30 -14.08
C GLU A 30 1.53 -1.89 -15.32
N SER A 31 1.07 -1.02 -16.21
CA SER A 31 0.55 -1.41 -17.51
C SER A 31 1.63 -2.15 -18.30
N PHE A 32 1.33 -3.38 -18.74
CA PHE A 32 2.24 -4.26 -19.49
C PHE A 32 2.66 -3.69 -20.87
N GLY A 33 2.26 -2.46 -21.22
CA GLY A 33 2.51 -1.81 -22.52
C GLY A 33 3.24 -0.47 -22.47
N GLU A 34 3.50 0.10 -21.30
CA GLU A 34 4.00 1.49 -21.20
C GLU A 34 5.46 1.55 -20.75
N MET A 35 6.32 0.93 -21.57
CA MET A 35 7.68 1.43 -21.77
C MET A 35 7.76 2.24 -23.07
N ARG A 36 6.76 3.10 -23.29
CA ARG A 36 6.74 4.13 -24.32
C ARG A 36 6.08 5.37 -23.73
N GLU A 37 6.93 6.33 -23.35
CA GLU A 37 6.67 7.78 -23.36
C GLU A 37 5.19 8.20 -23.35
N ASP A 38 4.46 8.03 -22.25
CA ASP A 38 3.19 8.77 -22.07
C ASP A 38 2.76 8.97 -20.60
N THR A 39 3.70 8.94 -19.66
CA THR A 39 3.41 9.27 -18.25
C THR A 39 3.73 10.72 -17.94
N LEU A 40 3.24 11.65 -18.77
CA LEU A 40 3.24 13.09 -18.43
C LEU A 40 1.83 13.69 -18.29
N ASP A 41 0.78 13.01 -18.75
CA ASP A 41 -0.57 13.62 -18.78
C ASP A 41 -1.55 13.19 -17.66
N THR A 42 -1.22 12.19 -16.83
CA THR A 42 -2.07 11.80 -15.67
C THR A 42 -1.44 12.17 -14.32
N VAL A 43 -0.66 13.25 -14.29
CA VAL A 43 -0.10 13.83 -13.05
C VAL A 43 -0.51 15.30 -12.85
N SER A 44 -1.11 15.97 -13.85
CA SER A 44 -1.41 17.41 -13.80
C SER A 44 -2.78 17.77 -13.23
N ALA A 45 -3.16 17.18 -12.10
CA ALA A 45 -4.26 17.72 -11.28
C ALA A 45 -3.96 17.75 -9.78
N LEU A 46 -2.69 17.63 -9.39
CA LEU A 46 -2.27 17.94 -8.03
C LEU A 46 -1.99 19.44 -7.97
N SER A 47 -2.90 20.15 -7.30
CA SER A 47 -2.74 21.55 -6.99
C SER A 47 -1.43 21.75 -6.21
N GLU A 48 -0.68 22.80 -6.53
CA GLU A 48 0.52 23.21 -5.79
C GLU A 48 0.15 23.41 -4.31
N GLY A 49 0.33 22.38 -3.48
CA GLY A 49 -0.06 22.38 -2.06
C GLY A 49 -0.59 21.05 -1.51
N GLU A 50 -0.91 20.06 -2.33
CA GLU A 50 -1.39 18.76 -1.86
C GLU A 50 -0.23 17.78 -1.58
N GLU A 51 -0.32 17.05 -0.46
CA GLU A 51 0.67 16.04 -0.07
C GLU A 51 0.82 14.97 -1.17
N GLN A 52 2.05 14.70 -1.60
CA GLN A 52 2.31 13.63 -2.57
C GLN A 52 1.97 12.27 -1.93
N PRO A 53 1.08 11.46 -2.54
CA PRO A 53 0.69 10.18 -1.97
C PRO A 53 1.86 9.20 -1.94
N ALA A 54 1.83 8.27 -0.98
CA ALA A 54 2.69 7.09 -1.04
C ALA A 54 2.23 6.22 -2.21
N VAL A 55 3.16 5.61 -2.96
CA VAL A 55 2.82 4.79 -4.13
C VAL A 55 3.38 3.38 -3.96
N VAL A 56 2.51 2.38 -4.12
CA VAL A 56 2.88 0.97 -4.23
C VAL A 56 2.39 0.46 -5.58
N SER A 57 3.30 -0.06 -6.40
CA SER A 57 2.98 -0.56 -7.75
C SER A 57 3.14 -2.06 -7.84
N PHE A 58 2.18 -2.71 -8.50
CA PHE A 58 2.18 -4.14 -8.78
C PHE A 58 2.43 -4.39 -10.26
N PRO A 59 3.15 -5.45 -10.64
CA PRO A 59 3.49 -5.70 -12.04
C PRO A 59 2.29 -6.13 -12.89
N THR A 60 1.24 -6.70 -12.26
CA THR A 60 0.01 -7.10 -12.95
C THR A 60 -1.20 -7.02 -12.03
N VAL A 61 -2.39 -6.92 -12.63
CA VAL A 61 -3.68 -7.02 -11.91
C VAL A 61 -3.80 -8.37 -11.19
N SER A 62 -3.22 -9.42 -11.75
CA SER A 62 -3.21 -10.76 -11.13
C SER A 62 -2.39 -10.78 -9.84
N GLU A 63 -1.22 -10.13 -9.81
CA GLU A 63 -0.42 -10.01 -8.58
C GLU A 63 -1.13 -9.14 -7.55
N LEU A 64 -1.67 -7.98 -7.95
CA LEU A 64 -2.48 -7.13 -7.08
C LEU A 64 -3.60 -7.94 -6.38
N ARG A 65 -4.38 -8.72 -7.15
CA ARG A 65 -5.49 -9.53 -6.62
C ARG A 65 -5.03 -10.66 -5.69
N LYS A 66 -3.81 -11.19 -5.86
CA LYS A 66 -3.23 -12.17 -4.93
C LYS A 66 -2.87 -11.53 -3.58
N ILE A 67 -2.50 -10.26 -3.58
CA ILE A 67 -2.08 -9.52 -2.38
C ILE A 67 -3.26 -8.84 -1.70
N LEU A 68 -4.09 -8.09 -2.42
CA LEU A 68 -5.27 -7.39 -1.90
C LEU A 68 -6.54 -8.23 -2.05
N THR A 69 -6.62 -9.31 -1.27
CA THR A 69 -7.84 -10.11 -1.15
C THR A 69 -8.89 -9.39 -0.30
N ASP A 70 -10.17 -9.79 -0.41
CA ASP A 70 -11.26 -9.23 0.41
C ASP A 70 -10.93 -9.23 1.91
N ARG A 71 -10.35 -10.35 2.38
CA ARG A 71 -9.96 -10.51 3.80
C ARG A 71 -8.90 -9.51 4.24
N ARG A 72 -7.95 -9.17 3.37
CA ARG A 72 -6.88 -8.21 3.67
C ARG A 72 -7.34 -6.77 3.51
N LEU A 73 -8.25 -6.51 2.57
CA LEU A 73 -8.93 -5.22 2.50
C LEU A 73 -9.77 -4.95 3.77
N GLU A 74 -10.43 -5.97 4.32
CA GLU A 74 -11.13 -5.86 5.60
C GLU A 74 -10.17 -5.60 6.77
N LEU A 75 -8.99 -6.23 6.76
CA LEU A 75 -7.93 -5.98 7.75
C LEU A 75 -7.47 -4.51 7.70
N LEU A 76 -7.17 -4.00 6.50
CA LEU A 76 -6.78 -2.60 6.31
C LEU A 76 -7.90 -1.64 6.73
N GLN A 77 -9.16 -1.94 6.41
CA GLN A 77 -10.32 -1.15 6.84
C GLN A 77 -10.49 -1.15 8.36
N THR A 78 -10.25 -2.29 9.01
CA THR A 78 -10.29 -2.40 10.47
C THR A 78 -9.24 -1.50 11.10
N LEU A 79 -8.01 -1.51 10.58
CA LEU A 79 -6.94 -0.61 11.05
C LEU A 79 -7.28 0.87 10.81
N MET A 80 -7.87 1.23 9.67
CA MET A 80 -8.37 2.61 9.44
C MET A 80 -9.43 3.02 10.49
N GLY A 81 -10.23 2.07 10.98
CA GLY A 81 -11.21 2.29 12.05
C GLY A 81 -10.60 2.40 13.46
N THR A 82 -9.35 1.98 13.67
CA THR A 82 -8.65 2.03 14.97
C THR A 82 -7.57 3.11 15.01
N GLU A 83 -7.84 4.29 14.42
CA GLU A 83 -6.88 5.40 14.33
C GLU A 83 -5.55 4.99 13.64
N GLY A 84 -5.61 4.00 12.76
CA GLY A 84 -4.46 3.47 12.04
C GLY A 84 -3.60 2.50 12.85
N ALA A 85 -3.91 2.16 14.10
CA ALA A 85 -3.05 1.29 14.90
C ALA A 85 -3.84 0.25 15.70
N ALA A 86 -3.37 -1.01 15.68
CA ALA A 86 -3.82 -2.02 16.63
C ALA A 86 -2.87 -2.11 17.84
N GLU A 87 -3.39 -2.52 18.99
CA GLU A 87 -2.57 -2.76 20.19
C GLU A 87 -1.59 -3.93 20.02
N SER A 88 -1.97 -4.92 19.21
CA SER A 88 -1.12 -6.03 18.79
C SER A 88 -1.76 -6.80 17.63
N ILE A 89 -1.01 -7.71 17.00
CA ILE A 89 -1.59 -8.68 16.04
C ILE A 89 -2.68 -9.54 16.69
N THR A 90 -2.56 -9.87 17.99
CA THR A 90 -3.59 -10.63 18.72
C THR A 90 -4.88 -9.84 18.84
N ALA A 91 -4.80 -8.56 19.24
CA ALA A 91 -5.98 -7.70 19.33
C ALA A 91 -6.68 -7.54 17.97
N LEU A 92 -5.89 -7.32 16.91
CA LEU A 92 -6.43 -7.24 15.55
C LEU A 92 -7.12 -8.55 15.12
N ALA A 93 -6.62 -9.71 15.55
CA ALA A 93 -7.24 -10.99 15.28
C ALA A 93 -8.57 -11.18 16.03
N GLU A 94 -8.66 -10.68 17.26
CA GLU A 94 -9.89 -10.65 18.04
C GLU A 94 -10.94 -9.74 17.39
N ASP A 95 -10.56 -8.53 16.99
CA ASP A 95 -11.44 -7.58 16.30
C ASP A 95 -11.99 -8.13 14.98
N LEU A 96 -11.16 -8.84 14.23
CA LEU A 96 -11.54 -9.49 12.97
C LEU A 96 -12.28 -10.83 13.17
N ASN A 97 -12.35 -11.36 14.40
CA ASN A 97 -12.85 -12.70 14.71
C ASN A 97 -12.17 -13.79 13.86
N ARG A 98 -10.83 -13.78 13.81
CA ARG A 98 -9.99 -14.70 13.01
C ARG A 98 -8.89 -15.32 13.89
N ASP A 99 -8.28 -16.41 13.42
CA ASP A 99 -7.15 -16.98 14.13
C ASP A 99 -5.88 -16.11 13.98
N TYR A 100 -5.08 -16.07 15.04
CA TYR A 100 -3.84 -15.28 15.11
C TYR A 100 -2.87 -15.58 13.97
N ARG A 101 -2.71 -16.85 13.56
CA ARG A 101 -1.71 -17.23 12.57
C ARG A 101 -2.06 -16.66 11.21
N THR A 102 -3.33 -16.75 10.80
CA THR A 102 -3.80 -16.16 9.56
C THR A 102 -3.62 -14.64 9.55
N VAL A 103 -3.94 -13.96 10.66
CA VAL A 103 -3.79 -12.50 10.74
C VAL A 103 -2.32 -12.10 10.76
N HIS A 104 -1.45 -12.84 11.46
CA HIS A 104 -0.01 -12.62 11.43
C HIS A 104 0.56 -12.74 10.01
N ASP A 105 0.18 -13.80 9.29
CA ASP A 105 0.65 -14.04 7.93
C ASP A 105 0.15 -12.95 6.97
N ASP A 106 -1.09 -12.50 7.11
CA ASP A 106 -1.67 -11.39 6.34
C ASP A 106 -0.97 -10.06 6.66
N VAL A 107 -0.75 -9.73 7.93
CA VAL A 107 -0.01 -8.53 8.37
C VAL A 107 1.41 -8.54 7.82
N SER A 108 2.12 -9.67 7.93
CA SER A 108 3.50 -9.79 7.45
C SER A 108 3.57 -9.56 5.96
N LEU A 109 2.68 -10.21 5.20
CA LEU A 109 2.62 -10.02 3.76
C LEU A 109 2.33 -8.56 3.39
N LEU A 110 1.32 -7.92 4.00
CA LEU A 110 1.00 -6.53 3.69
C LEU A 110 2.17 -5.58 4.05
N ALA A 111 2.90 -5.87 5.12
CA ALA A 111 4.10 -5.13 5.49
C ALA A 111 5.23 -5.28 4.48
N ASP A 112 5.44 -6.47 3.93
CA ASP A 112 6.46 -6.72 2.90
C ASP A 112 6.22 -5.89 1.62
N TYR A 113 4.96 -5.57 1.32
CA TYR A 113 4.58 -4.70 0.19
C TYR A 113 4.46 -3.21 0.57
N GLY A 114 4.77 -2.82 1.82
CA GLY A 114 4.68 -1.43 2.29
C GLY A 114 3.24 -0.90 2.38
N LEU A 115 2.25 -1.78 2.40
CA LEU A 115 0.83 -1.43 2.51
C LEU A 115 0.42 -1.08 3.94
N LEU A 116 1.17 -1.59 4.93
CA LEU A 116 1.14 -1.22 6.34
C LEU A 116 2.55 -1.41 6.93
N PHE A 117 2.74 -1.05 8.18
CA PHE A 117 3.98 -1.24 8.92
C PHE A 117 3.73 -2.03 10.20
N VAL A 118 4.79 -2.61 10.76
CA VAL A 118 4.74 -3.26 12.07
C VAL A 118 5.75 -2.58 12.96
N ILE A 119 5.29 -2.10 14.11
CA ILE A 119 6.11 -1.44 15.11
C ILE A 119 6.33 -2.42 16.26
N GLU A 120 7.57 -2.51 16.72
CA GLU A 120 7.91 -3.29 17.91
C GLU A 120 7.84 -2.40 19.15
N GLU A 121 6.90 -2.69 20.05
CA GLU A 121 6.75 -2.00 21.32
C GLU A 121 6.94 -2.99 22.46
N GLY A 122 8.17 -3.06 22.98
CA GLY A 122 8.57 -4.08 23.95
C GLY A 122 8.56 -5.48 23.34
N LYS A 123 7.55 -6.29 23.67
CA LYS A 123 7.35 -7.65 23.13
C LYS A 123 6.18 -7.73 22.14
N ALA A 124 5.42 -6.65 21.99
CA ALA A 124 4.25 -6.63 21.12
C ALA A 124 4.64 -6.17 19.72
N LYS A 125 4.14 -6.89 18.71
CA LYS A 125 4.14 -6.45 17.31
C LYS A 125 2.83 -5.72 17.04
N ARG A 126 2.92 -4.43 16.74
CA ARG A 126 1.78 -3.54 16.54
C ARG A 126 1.64 -3.21 15.05
N PRO A 127 0.61 -3.74 14.36
CA PRO A 127 0.27 -3.28 13.03
C PRO A 127 -0.09 -1.79 13.05
N TYR A 128 0.47 -1.04 12.12
CA TYR A 128 0.30 0.40 11.97
C TYR A 128 0.10 0.77 10.50
N LEU A 129 -0.95 1.53 10.24
CA LEU A 129 -1.38 2.00 8.93
C LEU A 129 -1.42 3.54 9.00
N PRO A 130 -0.38 4.24 8.50
CA PRO A 130 -0.29 5.69 8.59
C PRO A 130 -1.19 6.42 7.58
N TYR A 131 -1.98 5.68 6.81
CA TYR A 131 -2.78 6.20 5.71
C TYR A 131 -4.25 6.33 6.15
N GLU A 132 -4.83 7.50 5.92
CA GLU A 132 -6.26 7.75 6.13
C GLU A 132 -7.10 7.26 4.94
N ARG A 133 -6.48 7.16 3.75
CA ARG A 133 -7.16 6.72 2.53
C ARG A 133 -6.24 5.86 1.66
N ILE A 134 -6.80 4.76 1.16
CA ILE A 134 -6.15 3.92 0.15
C ILE A 134 -6.92 4.04 -1.17
N HIS A 135 -6.27 4.52 -2.22
CA HIS A 135 -6.80 4.59 -3.58
C HIS A 135 -6.24 3.45 -4.41
N LEU A 136 -7.11 2.61 -4.98
CA LEU A 136 -6.71 1.57 -5.92
C LEU A 136 -6.95 2.08 -7.35
N ASP A 137 -5.87 2.16 -8.13
CA ASP A 137 -5.88 2.62 -9.51
C ASP A 137 -5.49 1.46 -10.43
N VAL A 138 -6.48 0.93 -11.14
CA VAL A 138 -6.33 -0.24 -12.02
C VAL A 138 -6.99 0.06 -13.34
N GLU A 139 -6.19 0.19 -14.38
CA GLU A 139 -6.67 0.39 -15.75
C GLU A 139 -6.59 -0.92 -16.56
N LEU A 140 -7.67 -1.23 -17.28
CA LEU A 140 -7.73 -2.34 -18.23
C LEU A 140 -7.94 -1.78 -19.63
N VAL A 141 -6.85 -1.65 -20.37
CA VAL A 141 -6.93 -1.21 -21.76
C VAL A 141 -7.26 -2.43 -22.64
N GLY A 142 -8.37 -2.37 -23.34
CA GLY A 142 -8.70 -3.37 -24.36
C GLY A 142 -7.63 -3.37 -25.45
N ALA A 143 -7.14 -4.55 -25.84
CA ALA A 143 -6.27 -4.66 -27.01
C ALA A 143 -7.00 -4.04 -28.20
N ARG A 144 -6.45 -2.95 -28.73
CA ARG A 144 -6.91 -2.40 -30.00
C ARG A 144 -6.51 -3.47 -31.02
N ASN A 145 -7.45 -4.31 -31.43
CA ASN A 145 -7.24 -5.14 -32.60
C ASN A 145 -6.92 -4.14 -33.72
N GLY A 146 -5.66 -4.13 -34.17
CA GLY A 146 -5.28 -3.51 -35.41
C GLY A 146 -5.99 -4.28 -36.51
N GLU A 147 -7.25 -3.94 -36.74
CA GLU A 147 -7.92 -4.19 -38.01
C GLU A 147 -7.20 -3.32 -39.03
N GLU A 148 -6.04 -3.78 -39.49
CA GLU A 148 -5.58 -3.47 -40.84
C GLU A 148 -6.59 -4.16 -41.75
N GLN A 149 -7.73 -3.49 -41.93
CA GLN A 149 -8.61 -3.72 -43.06
C GLN A 149 -7.70 -3.57 -44.28
N ALA A 150 -7.44 -4.67 -44.97
CA ALA A 150 -7.05 -4.58 -46.36
C ALA A 150 -8.23 -3.99 -47.13
N PRO A 151 -8.01 -2.95 -47.95
CA PRO A 151 -8.72 -2.93 -49.21
C PRO A 151 -7.76 -2.77 -50.39
N THR A 152 -7.92 -3.72 -51.31
CA THR A 152 -7.67 -3.71 -52.76
C THR A 152 -6.24 -3.88 -53.25
#